data_AF-A0A2D5P5L3-F1
#
_entry.id   AF-A0A2D5P5L3-F1
#
_cell.length_a   1.000
_cell.length_b   1.000
_cell.length_c   1.000
_cell.angle_alpha   90.00
_cell.angle_beta   90.00
_cell.angle_gamma   90.00
#
_symmetry.space_group_name_H-M   'P 1'
#
loop_
_entity.id
_entity.type
_entity.pdbx_description
1 polymer ?
#
loop_
_entity_poly.entity_id
_entity_poly.type
_entity_poly.pdbx_seq_one_letter_code
_entity_poly.pdbx_strand_id
1 'polypeptide(L)'
;MKDIALTSDIKSLIVDVSEEIKKKNLLNFIHTSLDLNNIDYSSTDIIYSNYLVHSKQYQFFVFANTFKYMIIELFYEEVPKESSNKNLNSFNLYVSNSFFVIYKNSKLYAYQVLNQEYSEDELLNFIKKSFNITISDIYEISDSFLHKLEESVKNKKLIFTNINKKSNKSFLFFLTYLFICICSAVTYDMYKSKILERKKFEKIENIKAEHLKISKMLKFKPFKIEYKRLISTANKFNLKILSFDYKIEVMNIKLSTKNKESIYLFLDEYQSSLLGNSIEKIDTENIFIGIINVKPN
;
A
#
# COMPACT_ATOMS: atom_id res chain seq x y z
N MET A 1 -8.46 -22.10 34.71
CA MET A 1 -7.05 -22.51 34.55
C MET A 1 -6.24 -21.69 35.55
N LYS A 2 -5.24 -22.28 36.21
CA LYS A 2 -4.31 -21.50 37.03
C LYS A 2 -3.41 -20.73 36.06
N ASP A 3 -3.51 -19.41 36.05
CA ASP A 3 -2.71 -18.55 35.16
C ASP A 3 -1.28 -18.33 35.68
N ILE A 4 -0.97 -18.85 36.88
CA ILE A 4 0.27 -18.59 37.62
C ILE A 4 1.01 -19.90 37.83
N ALA A 5 2.27 -19.94 37.42
CA ALA A 5 3.21 -21.02 37.73
C ALA A 5 3.73 -20.84 39.16
N LEU A 6 3.49 -21.84 40.00
CA LEU A 6 4.00 -21.90 41.36
C LEU A 6 5.46 -22.36 41.36
N THR A 7 6.11 -22.34 42.53
CA THR A 7 7.50 -22.77 42.69
C THR A 7 7.73 -24.21 42.19
N SER A 8 6.76 -25.10 42.39
CA SER A 8 6.80 -26.48 41.90
C SER A 8 6.73 -26.62 40.38
N ASP A 9 6.16 -25.63 39.69
CA ASP A 9 5.96 -25.64 38.24
C ASP A 9 7.16 -25.03 37.48
N ILE A 10 8.06 -24.36 38.21
CA ILE A 10 9.19 -23.61 37.68
C ILE A 10 10.46 -24.44 37.86
N LYS A 11 11.06 -24.87 36.75
CA LYS A 11 12.42 -25.42 36.76
C LYS A 11 13.42 -24.28 36.70
N SER A 12 14.38 -24.24 37.62
CA SER A 12 15.41 -23.20 37.66
C SER A 12 16.80 -23.80 37.53
N LEU A 13 17.69 -23.10 36.84
CA LEU A 13 19.09 -23.49 36.66
C LEU A 13 19.99 -22.26 36.77
N ILE A 14 21.11 -22.38 37.48
CA ILE A 14 22.15 -21.36 37.55
C ILE A 14 23.41 -21.91 36.88
N VAL A 15 24.01 -21.11 36.00
CA VAL A 15 25.20 -21.49 35.23
C VAL A 15 26.24 -20.37 35.30
N ASP A 16 27.46 -20.72 35.69
CA ASP A 16 28.59 -19.79 35.72
C ASP A 16 29.06 -19.45 34.29
N VAL A 17 29.37 -18.17 34.06
CA VAL A 17 29.92 -17.68 32.78
C VAL A 17 31.07 -16.69 33.03
N SER A 18 31.89 -16.45 32.01
CA SER A 18 32.97 -15.46 32.10
C SER A 18 32.48 -14.02 31.88
N GLU A 19 31.45 -13.86 31.04
CA GLU A 19 30.87 -12.58 30.62
C GLU A 19 29.41 -12.73 30.14
N GLU A 20 28.74 -11.60 29.91
CA GLU A 20 27.38 -11.59 29.37
C GLU A 20 27.35 -12.12 27.93
N ILE A 21 26.57 -13.18 27.71
CA ILE A 21 26.45 -13.81 26.40
C ILE A 21 25.68 -12.91 25.42
N LYS A 22 26.25 -12.74 24.22
CA LYS A 22 25.62 -11.98 23.13
C LYS A 22 24.23 -12.56 22.82
N LYS A 23 23.22 -11.68 22.73
CA LYS A 23 21.80 -12.02 22.47
C LYS A 23 21.57 -13.04 21.36
N LYS A 24 22.37 -12.99 20.27
CA LYS A 24 22.26 -13.94 19.14
C LYS A 24 22.59 -15.39 19.50
N ASN A 25 23.41 -15.61 20.54
CA ASN A 25 23.86 -16.92 20.99
C ASN A 25 23.16 -17.35 22.28
N LEU A 26 22.44 -16.45 22.96
CA LEU A 26 21.84 -16.68 24.27
C LEU A 26 20.86 -17.86 24.27
N LEU A 27 19.98 -17.94 23.28
CA LEU A 27 19.01 -19.05 23.21
C LEU A 27 19.70 -20.41 23.04
N ASN A 28 20.71 -20.50 22.17
CA ASN A 28 21.48 -21.73 21.96
C ASN A 28 22.23 -22.13 23.24
N PHE A 29 22.84 -21.16 23.92
CA PHE A 29 23.49 -21.38 25.19
C PHE A 29 22.51 -21.94 26.23
N ILE A 30 21.34 -21.32 26.38
CA ILE A 30 20.32 -21.79 27.32
C ILE A 30 19.91 -23.23 27.00
N HIS A 31 19.61 -23.55 25.74
CA HIS A 31 19.25 -24.92 25.35
C HIS A 31 20.35 -25.92 25.68
N THR A 32 21.61 -25.64 25.29
CA THR A 32 22.74 -26.51 25.64
C THR A 32 22.89 -26.67 27.16
N SER A 33 22.74 -25.59 27.93
CA SER A 33 22.84 -25.65 29.39
C SER A 33 21.71 -26.49 30.02
N LEU A 34 20.48 -26.36 29.53
CA LEU A 34 19.35 -27.16 29.99
C LEU A 34 19.53 -28.65 29.65
N ASP A 35 19.96 -28.94 28.42
CA ASP A 35 20.23 -30.31 27.95
C ASP A 35 21.34 -30.97 28.79
N LEU A 36 22.44 -30.27 29.06
CA LEU A 36 23.55 -30.77 29.87
C LEU A 36 23.16 -31.07 31.33
N ASN A 37 22.13 -30.39 31.85
CA ASN A 37 21.62 -30.59 33.21
C ASN A 37 20.37 -31.49 33.26
N ASN A 38 20.02 -32.17 32.15
CA ASN A 38 18.86 -33.04 32.04
C ASN A 38 17.54 -32.37 32.46
N ILE A 39 17.39 -31.07 32.15
CA ILE A 39 16.15 -30.34 32.42
C ILE A 39 15.26 -30.46 31.19
N ASP A 40 14.19 -31.25 31.29
CA ASP A 40 13.25 -31.38 30.18
C ASP A 40 12.48 -30.08 29.93
N TYR A 41 12.36 -29.71 28.65
CA TYR A 41 11.55 -28.58 28.18
C TYR A 41 10.93 -28.87 26.81
N SER A 42 9.74 -28.32 26.58
CA SER A 42 9.10 -28.30 25.26
C SER A 42 9.58 -27.11 24.44
N SER A 43 9.53 -27.26 23.12
CA SER A 43 9.76 -26.15 22.17
C SER A 43 8.80 -24.97 22.34
N THR A 44 7.68 -25.17 23.05
CA THR A 44 6.69 -24.14 23.31
C THR A 44 6.78 -23.53 24.71
N ASP A 45 7.59 -24.12 25.60
CA ASP A 45 7.70 -23.68 26.99
C ASP A 45 8.26 -22.26 27.09
N ILE A 46 7.90 -21.59 28.18
CA ILE A 46 8.38 -20.25 28.46
C ILE A 46 9.75 -20.39 29.10
N ILE A 47 10.73 -19.72 28.49
CA ILE A 47 12.09 -19.64 29.01
C ILE A 47 12.42 -18.19 29.30
N TYR A 48 12.76 -17.90 30.54
CA TYR A 48 13.32 -16.63 30.96
C TYR A 48 14.78 -16.81 31.37
N SER A 49 15.58 -15.78 31.13
CA SER A 49 16.97 -15.74 31.59
C SER A 49 17.26 -14.41 32.26
N ASN A 50 18.02 -14.46 33.34
CA ASN A 50 18.59 -13.29 33.98
C ASN A 50 20.11 -13.40 34.09
N TYR A 51 20.82 -12.31 33.80
CA TYR A 51 22.27 -12.26 33.98
C TYR A 51 22.62 -11.60 35.31
N LEU A 52 23.23 -12.37 36.20
CA LEU A 52 23.66 -11.96 37.53
C LEU A 52 25.05 -11.34 37.41
N VAL A 53 25.09 -10.02 37.20
CA VAL A 53 26.33 -9.28 36.87
C VAL A 53 27.45 -9.47 37.91
N HIS A 54 27.12 -9.53 39.21
CA HIS A 54 28.12 -9.59 40.30
C HIS A 54 28.76 -10.96 40.49
N SER A 55 28.01 -12.04 40.25
CA SER A 55 28.53 -13.42 40.28
C SER A 55 28.93 -13.95 38.91
N LYS A 56 28.65 -13.21 37.82
CA LYS A 56 28.83 -13.65 36.44
C LYS A 56 28.14 -14.98 36.18
N GLN A 57 26.87 -15.05 36.56
CA GLN A 57 26.05 -16.23 36.38
C GLN A 57 24.86 -15.90 35.52
N TYR A 58 24.38 -16.90 34.78
CA TYR A 58 23.05 -16.87 34.21
C TYR A 58 22.11 -17.70 35.06
N GLN A 59 20.93 -17.16 35.30
CA GLN A 59 19.82 -17.86 35.90
C GLN A 59 18.72 -18.06 34.87
N PHE A 60 18.28 -19.31 34.70
CA PHE A 60 17.20 -19.69 33.78
C PHE A 60 15.98 -20.13 34.55
N PHE A 61 14.81 -19.80 34.00
CA PHE A 61 13.52 -20.30 34.47
C PHE A 61 12.78 -20.92 33.30
N VAL A 62 12.27 -22.13 33.49
CA VAL A 62 11.53 -22.89 32.49
C VAL A 62 10.21 -23.35 33.09
N PHE A 63 9.10 -23.05 32.41
CA PHE A 63 7.77 -23.48 32.82
C PHE A 63 6.83 -23.60 31.61
N ALA A 64 5.75 -24.36 31.78
CA ALA A 64 4.79 -24.64 30.71
C ALA A 64 4.10 -23.36 30.20
N ASN A 65 3.85 -23.28 28.90
CA ASN A 65 3.14 -22.16 28.26
C ASN A 65 1.64 -22.07 28.60
N THR A 66 1.12 -23.03 29.35
CA THR A 66 -0.23 -23.00 29.93
C THR A 66 -0.35 -21.93 31.01
N PHE A 67 0.77 -21.59 31.65
CA PHE A 67 0.84 -20.49 32.62
C PHE A 67 1.13 -19.18 31.91
N LYS A 68 0.53 -18.11 32.43
CA LYS A 68 0.76 -16.76 31.93
C LYS A 68 1.86 -16.06 32.72
N TYR A 69 1.92 -16.25 34.03
CA TYR A 69 2.84 -15.56 34.93
C TYR A 69 3.62 -16.55 35.79
N MET A 70 4.82 -16.17 36.24
CA MET A 70 5.45 -16.82 37.40
C MET A 70 5.00 -16.16 38.70
N ILE A 71 4.96 -16.92 39.81
CA ILE A 71 4.67 -16.36 41.14
C ILE A 71 5.60 -15.19 41.51
N ILE A 72 6.85 -15.21 41.06
CA ILE A 72 7.84 -14.14 41.30
C ILE A 72 7.53 -12.83 40.57
N GLU A 73 6.74 -12.86 39.48
CA GLU A 73 6.31 -11.63 38.79
C GLU A 73 5.36 -10.80 39.64
N LEU A 74 4.61 -11.46 40.52
CA LEU A 74 3.53 -10.84 41.27
C LEU A 74 4.04 -9.87 42.33
N PHE A 75 5.27 -10.11 42.81
CA PHE A 75 5.95 -9.28 43.79
C PHE A 75 6.44 -7.94 43.22
N TYR A 76 6.62 -7.81 41.91
CA TYR A 76 7.26 -6.62 41.34
C TYR A 76 6.53 -5.30 41.65
N GLU A 77 5.20 -5.33 41.74
CA GLU A 77 4.39 -4.12 41.99
C GLU A 77 4.12 -3.86 43.49
N GLU A 78 4.14 -4.91 44.32
CA GLU A 78 3.78 -4.86 45.75
C GLU A 78 4.99 -4.87 46.68
N VAL A 79 6.18 -5.24 46.17
CA VAL A 79 7.45 -4.93 46.81
C VAL A 79 7.47 -3.42 47.02
N PRO A 80 7.61 -2.93 48.27
CA PRO A 80 7.60 -1.51 48.54
C PRO A 80 8.56 -0.84 47.56
N LYS A 81 8.02 0.06 46.73
CA LYS A 81 8.81 1.10 46.07
C LYS A 81 9.35 1.91 47.23
N GLU A 82 10.45 1.46 47.80
CA GLU A 82 11.01 2.07 48.99
C GLU A 82 11.14 3.55 48.71
N SER A 83 10.47 4.31 49.59
CA SER A 83 10.71 5.68 49.96
C SER A 83 11.80 6.38 49.16
N SER A 84 11.44 7.53 48.61
CA SER A 84 12.22 8.54 47.88
C SER A 84 13.59 8.96 48.47
N ASN A 85 14.12 8.28 49.50
CA ASN A 85 15.33 8.61 50.24
C ASN A 85 16.31 7.43 50.50
N LYS A 86 16.08 6.20 50.00
CA LYS A 86 17.04 5.08 50.15
C LYS A 86 17.90 4.87 48.89
N ASN A 87 19.16 4.48 49.12
CA ASN A 87 20.22 4.35 48.11
C ASN A 87 19.77 3.57 46.87
N LEU A 88 19.98 4.16 45.68
CA LEU A 88 19.59 3.66 44.35
C LEU A 88 20.29 2.36 43.89
N ASN A 89 20.80 1.54 44.82
CA ASN A 89 21.65 0.39 44.52
C ASN A 89 21.60 -0.73 45.58
N SER A 90 20.62 -0.71 46.50
CA SER A 90 20.46 -1.74 47.53
C SER A 90 19.88 -3.04 46.98
N PHE A 91 20.25 -4.15 47.62
CA PHE A 91 19.66 -5.47 47.39
C PHE A 91 18.71 -5.79 48.54
N ASN A 92 17.44 -6.01 48.21
CA ASN A 92 16.41 -6.32 49.19
C ASN A 92 16.01 -7.79 49.03
N LEU A 93 16.07 -8.53 50.13
CA LEU A 93 15.77 -9.95 50.18
C LEU A 93 14.35 -10.14 50.67
N TYR A 94 13.58 -10.94 49.94
CA TYR A 94 12.23 -11.35 50.31
C TYR A 94 12.23 -12.87 50.49
N VAL A 95 11.90 -13.34 51.69
CA VAL A 95 12.00 -14.75 52.07
C VAL A 95 10.61 -15.29 52.38
N SER A 96 10.25 -16.41 51.76
CA SER A 96 9.08 -17.21 52.09
C SER A 96 9.55 -18.58 52.60
N ASN A 97 8.63 -19.40 53.10
CA ASN A 97 8.92 -20.75 53.57
C ASN A 97 9.48 -21.67 52.46
N SER A 98 9.17 -21.40 51.19
CA SER A 98 9.52 -22.27 50.06
C SER A 98 10.51 -21.68 49.07
N PHE A 99 10.83 -20.39 49.18
CA PHE A 99 11.75 -19.72 48.25
C PHE A 99 12.19 -18.37 48.79
N PHE A 100 13.25 -17.81 48.20
CA PHE A 100 13.58 -16.40 48.34
C PHE A 100 13.68 -15.69 46.99
N VAL A 101 13.45 -14.39 47.00
CA VAL A 101 13.61 -13.50 45.86
C VAL A 101 14.46 -12.30 46.27
N ILE A 102 15.43 -11.93 45.43
CA ILE A 102 16.25 -10.75 45.61
C ILE A 102 15.81 -9.71 44.59
N TYR A 103 15.49 -8.51 45.06
CA TYR A 103 15.23 -7.35 44.22
C TYR A 103 16.37 -6.36 44.32
N LYS A 104 16.71 -5.76 43.18
CA LYS A 104 17.59 -4.61 43.09
C LYS A 104 16.89 -3.52 42.30
N ASN A 105 16.73 -2.33 42.88
CA ASN A 105 16.07 -1.18 42.24
C ASN A 105 14.70 -1.55 41.64
N SER A 106 13.88 -2.25 42.43
CA SER A 106 12.57 -2.76 42.03
C SER A 106 12.59 -3.70 40.81
N LYS A 107 13.73 -4.31 40.48
CA LYS A 107 13.85 -5.35 39.45
C LYS A 107 14.30 -6.66 40.06
N LEU A 108 13.75 -7.76 39.56
CA LEU A 108 14.18 -9.10 39.95
C LEU A 108 15.67 -9.24 39.67
N TYR A 109 16.43 -9.55 40.72
CA TYR A 109 17.85 -9.87 40.62
C TYR A 109 18.07 -11.38 40.64
N ALA A 110 17.56 -12.09 41.65
CA ALA A 110 17.71 -13.53 41.74
C ALA A 110 16.48 -14.16 42.40
N TYR A 111 16.24 -15.43 42.12
CA TYR A 111 15.19 -16.23 42.76
C TYR A 111 15.70 -17.64 43.03
N GLN A 112 15.37 -18.25 44.16
CA GLN A 112 15.73 -19.64 44.37
C GLN A 112 14.74 -20.33 45.29
N VAL A 113 14.44 -21.60 44.98
CA VAL A 113 13.64 -22.48 45.83
C VAL A 113 14.46 -22.91 47.05
N LEU A 114 13.84 -22.85 48.21
CA LEU A 114 14.42 -23.32 49.47
C LEU A 114 14.02 -24.79 49.67
N ASN A 115 15.02 -25.66 49.82
CA ASN A 115 14.80 -27.09 50.03
C ASN A 115 14.83 -27.49 51.52
N GLN A 116 15.20 -26.54 52.39
CA GLN A 116 15.33 -26.71 53.83
C GLN A 116 15.15 -25.36 54.51
N GLU A 117 14.86 -25.39 55.81
CA GLU A 117 14.87 -24.19 56.64
C GLU A 117 16.30 -23.71 56.85
N TYR A 118 16.52 -22.40 56.68
CA TYR A 118 17.80 -21.76 56.92
C TYR A 118 17.64 -20.72 58.02
N SER A 119 18.65 -20.59 58.88
CA SER A 119 18.76 -19.39 59.69
C SER A 119 19.06 -18.17 58.82
N GLU A 120 18.70 -16.98 59.29
CA GLU A 120 18.94 -15.73 58.58
C GLU A 120 20.43 -15.56 58.21
N ASP A 121 21.33 -15.84 59.15
CA ASP A 121 22.79 -15.76 58.95
C ASP A 121 23.30 -16.75 57.90
N GLU A 122 22.77 -17.98 57.87
CA GLU A 122 23.13 -18.98 56.87
C GLU A 122 22.68 -18.55 55.48
N LEU A 123 21.45 -18.03 55.37
CA LEU A 123 20.90 -17.55 54.11
C LEU A 123 21.69 -16.35 53.58
N LEU A 124 22.03 -15.39 54.44
CA LEU A 124 22.87 -14.25 54.09
C LEU A 124 24.27 -14.67 53.65
N ASN A 125 24.89 -15.62 54.36
CA ASN A 125 26.19 -16.16 54.00
C ASN A 125 26.14 -16.92 52.66
N PHE A 126 25.09 -17.69 52.41
CA PHE A 126 24.85 -18.35 51.14
C PHE A 126 24.74 -17.33 50.01
N ILE A 127 23.89 -16.31 50.16
CA ILE A 127 23.70 -15.25 49.14
C ILE A 127 25.03 -14.55 48.84
N LYS A 128 25.79 -14.21 49.89
CA LYS A 128 27.09 -13.55 49.74
C LYS A 128 28.08 -14.42 48.95
N LYS A 129 28.12 -15.73 49.22
CA LYS A 129 29.01 -16.66 48.52
C LYS A 129 28.56 -16.95 47.09
N SER A 130 27.27 -17.19 46.88
CA SER A 130 26.72 -17.64 45.61
C SER A 130 26.58 -16.50 44.60
N PHE A 131 26.14 -15.32 45.06
CA PHE A 131 25.81 -14.19 44.19
C PHE A 131 26.78 -13.02 44.28
N ASN A 132 27.74 -13.07 45.23
CA ASN A 132 28.73 -12.01 45.45
C ASN A 132 28.08 -10.63 45.71
N ILE A 133 27.00 -10.62 46.50
CA ILE A 133 26.25 -9.41 46.90
C ILE A 133 26.01 -9.37 48.41
N THR A 134 25.68 -8.19 48.93
CA THR A 134 25.27 -7.97 50.31
C THR A 134 23.84 -7.44 50.36
N ILE A 135 23.00 -8.08 51.18
CA ILE A 135 21.62 -7.67 51.39
C ILE A 135 21.55 -6.45 52.32
N SER A 136 20.67 -5.52 52.00
CA SER A 136 20.43 -4.29 52.75
C SER A 136 19.25 -4.43 53.71
N ASP A 137 18.13 -4.94 53.20
CA ASP A 137 16.89 -5.11 53.95
C ASP A 137 16.32 -6.52 53.69
N ILE A 138 15.72 -7.13 54.72
CA ILE A 138 15.11 -8.46 54.67
C ILE A 138 13.63 -8.34 55.00
N TYR A 139 12.80 -8.98 54.19
CA TYR A 139 11.35 -8.97 54.29
C TYR A 139 10.83 -10.40 54.30
N GLU A 140 10.06 -10.75 55.33
CA GLU A 140 9.40 -12.05 55.41
C GLU A 140 8.04 -12.02 54.69
N ILE A 141 7.80 -13.03 53.86
CA ILE A 141 6.57 -13.20 53.08
C ILE A 141 5.74 -14.32 53.69
N SER A 142 4.61 -13.94 54.29
CA SER A 142 3.61 -14.92 54.74
C SER A 142 2.82 -15.55 53.58
N ASP A 143 2.34 -16.77 53.77
CA ASP A 143 1.47 -17.46 52.80
C ASP A 143 0.16 -16.70 52.55
N SER A 144 -0.33 -15.96 53.54
CA SER A 144 -1.50 -15.10 53.38
C SER A 144 -1.29 -13.97 52.37
N PHE A 145 -0.06 -13.46 52.27
CA PHE A 145 0.31 -12.44 51.30
C PHE A 145 0.42 -13.04 49.89
N LEU A 146 0.97 -14.25 49.77
CA LEU A 146 1.02 -15.00 48.52
C LEU A 146 -0.37 -15.22 47.93
N HIS A 147 -1.33 -15.69 48.72
CA HIS A 147 -2.69 -15.89 48.24
C HIS A 147 -3.38 -14.60 47.80
N LYS A 148 -3.17 -13.48 48.51
CA LYS A 148 -3.67 -12.17 48.08
C LYS A 148 -3.06 -11.73 46.74
N LEU A 149 -1.77 -12.00 46.55
CA LEU A 149 -1.09 -11.71 45.29
C LEU A 149 -1.70 -12.51 44.13
N GLU A 150 -1.96 -13.81 44.33
CA GLU A 150 -2.57 -14.69 43.33
C GLU A 150 -3.95 -14.20 42.87
N GLU A 151 -4.77 -13.63 43.78
CA GLU A 151 -6.08 -13.08 43.43
C GLU A 151 -5.99 -11.78 42.61
N SER A 152 -4.94 -10.98 42.85
CA SER A 152 -4.75 -9.65 42.22
C SER A 152 -4.32 -9.69 40.73
N VAL A 153 -3.99 -10.87 40.19
CA VAL A 153 -3.25 -11.02 38.93
C VAL A 153 -4.06 -10.73 37.66
N LYS A 154 -5.40 -10.71 37.75
CA LYS A 154 -6.30 -10.73 36.57
C LYS A 154 -6.01 -9.64 35.51
N ASN A 155 -5.35 -8.53 35.86
CA ASN A 155 -5.05 -7.43 34.93
C ASN A 155 -3.57 -6.99 34.86
N LYS A 156 -2.61 -7.79 35.38
CA LYS A 156 -1.20 -7.36 35.43
C LYS A 156 -0.45 -7.53 34.11
N LYS A 157 0.47 -6.61 33.81
CA LYS A 157 1.32 -6.63 32.61
C LYS A 157 2.48 -7.62 32.81
N LEU A 158 2.78 -8.40 31.77
CA LEU A 158 3.95 -9.28 31.75
C LEU A 158 5.24 -8.44 31.79
N ILE A 159 6.10 -8.74 32.76
CA ILE A 159 7.38 -8.03 32.95
C ILE A 159 8.51 -8.80 32.25
N PHE A 160 8.47 -10.13 32.30
CA PHE A 160 9.50 -10.97 31.70
C PHE A 160 9.20 -11.30 30.24
N THR A 161 10.26 -11.39 29.45
CA THR A 161 10.18 -11.66 28.01
C THR A 161 10.60 -13.09 27.71
N ASN A 162 9.71 -13.87 27.09
CA ASN A 162 10.00 -15.25 26.72
C ASN A 162 11.04 -15.30 25.60
N ILE A 163 12.20 -15.88 25.89
CA ILE A 163 13.34 -15.98 24.97
C ILE A 163 13.14 -17.11 23.96
N ASN A 164 12.38 -18.15 24.35
CA ASN A 164 12.01 -19.27 23.48
C ASN A 164 10.93 -18.92 22.44
N LYS A 165 10.44 -17.66 22.43
CA LYS A 165 9.41 -17.24 21.49
C LYS A 165 9.97 -17.15 20.07
N LYS A 166 9.67 -18.16 19.24
CA LYS A 166 9.98 -18.14 17.81
C LYS A 166 9.19 -17.05 17.09
N SER A 167 9.84 -15.93 16.72
CA SER A 167 9.23 -14.96 15.81
C SER A 167 9.36 -15.47 14.38
N ASN A 168 8.36 -16.20 13.88
CA ASN A 168 8.34 -16.59 12.48
C ASN A 168 7.90 -15.40 11.61
N LYS A 169 8.85 -14.50 11.32
CA LYS A 169 8.62 -13.38 10.40
C LYS A 169 8.61 -13.82 8.93
N SER A 170 8.95 -15.07 8.62
CA SER A 170 8.97 -15.57 7.24
C SER A 170 7.60 -15.48 6.58
N PHE A 171 6.52 -15.73 7.33
CA PHE A 171 5.16 -15.54 6.84
C PHE A 171 4.86 -14.05 6.57
N LEU A 172 5.34 -13.15 7.42
CA LEU A 172 5.21 -11.70 7.20
C LEU A 172 5.97 -11.28 5.94
N PHE A 173 7.20 -11.74 5.74
CA PHE A 173 7.97 -11.46 4.53
C PHE A 173 7.29 -12.00 3.27
N PHE A 174 6.71 -13.20 3.33
CA PHE A 174 5.90 -13.75 2.25
C PHE A 174 4.68 -12.86 1.93
N LEU A 175 3.98 -12.37 2.96
CA LEU A 175 2.84 -11.48 2.78
C LEU A 175 3.24 -10.14 2.13
N THR A 176 4.38 -9.57 2.55
CA THR A 176 4.95 -8.36 1.96
C THR A 176 5.34 -8.58 0.50
N TYR A 177 5.95 -9.72 0.18
CA TYR A 177 6.30 -10.09 -1.19
C TYR A 177 5.05 -10.21 -2.08
N LEU A 178 4.02 -10.91 -1.60
CA LEU A 178 2.75 -11.06 -2.32
C LEU A 178 2.10 -9.70 -2.61
N PHE A 179 2.13 -8.78 -1.63
CA PHE A 179 1.62 -7.42 -1.81
C PHE A 179 2.36 -6.67 -2.92
N ILE A 180 3.70 -6.76 -2.97
CA ILE A 180 4.50 -6.14 -4.02
C ILE A 180 4.13 -6.70 -5.41
N CYS A 181 3.91 -8.01 -5.54
CA CYS A 181 3.48 -8.63 -6.79
C CYS A 181 2.09 -8.16 -7.24
N ILE A 182 1.15 -7.98 -6.32
CA ILE A 182 -0.19 -7.45 -6.64
C ILE A 182 -0.08 -6.00 -7.10
N CYS A 183 0.67 -5.17 -6.38
CA CYS A 183 0.88 -3.77 -6.77
C CYS A 183 1.57 -3.65 -8.14
N SER A 184 2.56 -4.49 -8.44
CA SER A 184 3.23 -4.48 -9.73
C SER A 184 2.31 -4.93 -10.87
N ALA A 185 1.46 -5.94 -10.65
CA ALA A 185 0.45 -6.34 -11.62
C ALA A 185 -0.57 -5.23 -11.91
N VAL A 186 -1.10 -4.57 -10.88
CA VAL A 186 -2.06 -3.46 -11.02
C VAL A 186 -1.42 -2.28 -11.75
N THR A 187 -0.21 -1.89 -11.37
CA THR A 187 0.51 -0.78 -12.03
C THR A 187 0.82 -1.10 -13.50
N TYR A 188 1.18 -2.33 -13.82
CA TYR A 188 1.36 -2.77 -15.21
C TYR A 188 0.06 -2.69 -16.01
N ASP A 189 -1.07 -3.16 -15.46
CA ASP A 189 -2.36 -3.10 -16.13
C ASP A 189 -2.81 -1.65 -16.39
N MET A 190 -2.64 -0.76 -15.40
CA MET A 190 -2.89 0.67 -15.54
C MET A 190 -1.99 1.33 -16.60
N TYR A 191 -0.73 0.90 -16.72
CA TYR A 191 0.17 1.41 -17.75
C TYR A 191 -0.26 0.94 -19.15
N LYS A 192 -0.60 -0.34 -19.29
CA LYS A 192 -1.07 -0.93 -20.54
C LYS A 192 -2.37 -0.29 -21.02
N SER A 193 -3.32 -0.04 -20.11
CA SER A 193 -4.58 0.63 -20.46
C SER A 193 -4.35 2.06 -20.98
N LYS A 194 -3.49 2.85 -20.31
CA LYS A 194 -3.11 4.19 -20.78
C LYS A 194 -2.46 4.20 -22.16
N ILE A 195 -1.57 3.24 -22.46
CA ILE A 195 -0.98 3.12 -23.80
C ILE A 195 -2.06 2.83 -24.84
N LEU A 196 -2.98 1.91 -24.53
CA LEU A 196 -4.03 1.51 -25.46
C LEU A 196 -4.99 2.68 -25.74
N GLU A 197 -5.32 3.47 -24.73
CA GLU A 197 -6.10 4.71 -24.89
C GLU A 197 -5.37 5.73 -25.76
N ARG A 198 -4.08 6.00 -25.52
CA ARG A 198 -3.29 6.92 -26.36
C ARG A 198 -3.29 6.51 -27.83
N LYS A 199 -3.08 5.22 -28.12
CA LYS A 199 -3.13 4.70 -29.49
C LYS A 199 -4.51 4.88 -30.15
N LYS A 200 -5.60 4.76 -29.38
CA LYS A 200 -6.96 5.03 -29.88
C LYS A 200 -7.15 6.52 -30.19
N PHE A 201 -6.67 7.41 -29.31
CA PHE A 201 -6.74 8.86 -29.52
C PHE A 201 -5.95 9.30 -30.75
N GLU A 202 -4.70 8.84 -30.91
CA GLU A 202 -3.87 9.13 -32.09
C GLU A 202 -4.54 8.68 -33.39
N LYS A 203 -5.18 7.50 -33.40
CA LYS A 203 -5.93 7.01 -34.57
C LYS A 203 -7.11 7.93 -34.92
N ILE A 204 -7.87 8.41 -33.93
CA ILE A 204 -8.99 9.33 -34.15
C ILE A 204 -8.50 10.68 -34.68
N GLU A 205 -7.39 11.18 -34.14
CA GLU A 205 -6.81 12.46 -34.56
C GLU A 205 -6.32 12.39 -36.01
N ASN A 206 -5.66 11.30 -36.39
CA ASN A 206 -5.22 11.04 -37.76
C ASN A 206 -6.40 10.98 -38.75
N ILE A 207 -7.49 10.28 -38.40
CA ILE A 207 -8.69 10.22 -39.24
C ILE A 207 -9.31 11.61 -39.42
N LYS A 208 -9.38 12.42 -38.35
CA LYS A 208 -9.87 13.80 -38.43
C LYS A 208 -9.01 14.67 -39.34
N ALA A 209 -7.69 14.56 -39.23
CA ALA A 209 -6.76 15.30 -40.07
C ALA A 209 -6.89 14.92 -41.55
N GLU A 210 -7.02 13.62 -41.83
CA GLU A 210 -7.22 13.10 -43.19
C GLU A 210 -8.55 13.57 -43.79
N HIS A 211 -9.65 13.48 -43.02
CA HIS A 211 -10.96 14.00 -43.45
C HIS A 211 -10.90 15.49 -43.76
N LEU A 212 -10.23 16.28 -42.91
CA LEU A 212 -10.10 17.72 -43.11
C LEU A 212 -9.24 18.05 -44.34
N LYS A 213 -8.22 17.23 -44.65
CA LYS A 213 -7.41 17.33 -45.87
C LYS A 213 -8.26 17.01 -47.12
N ILE A 214 -9.02 15.92 -47.10
CA ILE A 214 -9.94 15.54 -48.18
C ILE A 214 -11.00 16.63 -48.41
N SER A 215 -11.61 17.13 -47.34
CA SER A 215 -12.59 18.22 -47.41
C SER A 215 -12.01 19.51 -48.02
N LYS A 216 -10.76 19.87 -47.68
CA LYS A 216 -10.07 21.01 -48.27
C LYS A 216 -9.63 20.79 -49.72
N MET A 217 -9.33 19.55 -50.11
CA MET A 217 -8.91 19.21 -51.48
C MET A 217 -10.12 19.16 -52.42
N LEU A 218 -11.23 18.60 -51.95
CA LEU A 218 -12.52 18.60 -52.62
C LEU A 218 -13.23 19.94 -52.45
N LYS A 219 -12.59 21.07 -52.80
CA LYS A 219 -13.24 22.40 -52.85
C LYS A 219 -14.40 22.39 -53.85
N PHE A 220 -15.51 21.78 -53.48
CA PHE A 220 -16.77 21.88 -54.19
C PHE A 220 -17.24 23.32 -54.04
N LYS A 221 -16.97 24.15 -55.05
CA LYS A 221 -17.76 25.37 -55.23
C LYS A 221 -19.22 24.93 -55.32
N PRO A 222 -20.15 25.49 -54.52
CA PRO A 222 -21.51 24.98 -54.45
C PRO A 222 -22.23 25.15 -55.80
N PHE A 223 -22.28 24.08 -56.60
CA PHE A 223 -23.07 24.02 -57.85
C PHE A 223 -24.51 24.51 -57.64
N LYS A 224 -25.06 24.28 -56.44
CA LYS A 224 -26.41 24.72 -56.05
C LYS A 224 -26.63 26.22 -56.21
N ILE A 225 -25.61 27.07 -55.99
CA ILE A 225 -25.74 28.53 -56.11
C ILE A 225 -25.80 28.92 -57.59
N GLU A 226 -24.85 28.44 -58.39
CA GLU A 226 -24.78 28.72 -59.83
C GLU A 226 -26.00 28.15 -60.58
N TYR A 227 -26.44 26.95 -60.24
CA TYR A 227 -27.65 26.34 -60.80
C TYR A 227 -28.90 27.15 -60.48
N LYS A 228 -29.07 27.58 -59.21
CA LYS A 228 -30.22 28.42 -58.83
C LYS A 228 -30.22 29.74 -59.60
N ARG A 229 -29.05 30.39 -59.72
CA ARG A 229 -28.91 31.63 -60.50
C ARG A 229 -29.33 31.40 -61.94
N LEU A 230 -28.78 30.37 -62.61
CA LEU A 230 -29.13 30.02 -63.99
C LEU A 230 -30.63 29.83 -64.21
N ILE A 231 -31.26 28.97 -63.40
CA ILE A 231 -32.70 28.70 -63.53
C ILE A 231 -33.51 29.98 -63.28
N SER A 232 -33.15 30.78 -62.27
CA SER A 232 -33.87 32.02 -61.97
C SER A 232 -33.77 33.05 -63.09
N THR A 233 -32.59 33.23 -63.69
CA THR A 233 -32.37 34.18 -64.79
C THR A 233 -33.04 33.71 -66.08
N ALA A 234 -32.98 32.41 -66.38
CA ALA A 234 -33.66 31.85 -67.55
C ALA A 234 -35.19 32.02 -67.44
N ASN A 235 -35.76 31.73 -66.27
CA ASN A 235 -37.19 31.92 -66.03
C ASN A 235 -37.59 33.41 -66.09
N LYS A 236 -36.78 34.32 -65.54
CA LYS A 236 -37.03 35.78 -65.56
C LYS A 236 -37.24 36.31 -66.98
N PHE A 237 -36.50 35.80 -67.97
CA PHE A 237 -36.58 36.25 -69.37
C PHE A 237 -37.33 35.29 -70.28
N ASN A 238 -38.07 34.33 -69.71
CA ASN A 238 -38.87 33.33 -70.42
C ASN A 238 -38.06 32.52 -71.45
N LEU A 239 -36.85 32.10 -71.05
CA LEU A 239 -35.92 31.32 -71.85
C LEU A 239 -36.02 29.84 -71.48
N LYS A 240 -36.04 28.96 -72.49
CA LYS A 240 -35.99 27.51 -72.28
C LYS A 240 -34.55 27.02 -72.39
N ILE A 241 -34.01 26.48 -71.31
CA ILE A 241 -32.69 25.83 -71.29
C ILE A 241 -32.80 24.50 -72.05
N LEU A 242 -31.98 24.36 -73.09
CA LEU A 242 -31.88 23.15 -73.91
C LEU A 242 -30.81 22.20 -73.38
N SER A 243 -29.65 22.75 -73.00
CA SER A 243 -28.55 21.97 -72.44
C SER A 243 -27.65 22.85 -71.58
N PHE A 244 -26.94 22.21 -70.67
CA PHE A 244 -26.06 22.87 -69.72
C PHE A 244 -24.91 21.94 -69.34
N ASP A 245 -23.67 22.42 -69.42
CA ASP A 245 -22.46 21.71 -69.01
C ASP A 245 -21.67 22.58 -68.03
N TYR A 246 -21.40 22.07 -66.82
CA TYR A 246 -20.69 22.78 -65.76
C TYR A 246 -19.31 22.18 -65.53
N LYS A 247 -18.27 22.95 -65.84
CA LYS A 247 -16.89 22.66 -65.47
C LYS A 247 -16.40 23.77 -64.55
N ILE A 248 -15.41 23.46 -63.71
CA ILE A 248 -14.87 24.40 -62.70
C ILE A 248 -14.46 25.75 -63.32
N GLU A 249 -13.98 25.72 -64.56
CA GLU A 249 -13.46 26.90 -65.27
C GLU A 249 -14.49 27.55 -66.20
N VAL A 250 -15.42 26.77 -66.76
CA VAL A 250 -16.34 27.21 -67.81
C VAL A 250 -17.69 26.50 -67.66
N MET A 251 -18.75 27.27 -67.78
CA MET A 251 -20.13 26.84 -67.78
C MET A 251 -20.74 27.16 -69.15
N ASN A 252 -21.11 26.11 -69.90
CA ASN A 252 -21.69 26.21 -71.24
C ASN A 252 -23.21 26.06 -71.14
N ILE A 253 -23.96 27.03 -71.65
CA ILE A 253 -25.40 27.12 -71.54
C ILE A 253 -25.98 27.24 -72.94
N LYS A 254 -26.95 26.39 -73.28
CA LYS A 254 -27.72 26.49 -74.52
C LYS A 254 -29.17 26.84 -74.19
N LEU A 255 -29.65 27.95 -74.72
CA LEU A 255 -30.98 28.52 -74.45
C LEU A 255 -31.76 28.62 -75.76
N SER A 256 -33.09 28.59 -75.66
CA SER A 256 -34.00 28.81 -76.78
C SER A 256 -35.13 29.74 -76.41
N THR A 257 -35.55 30.57 -77.36
CA THR A 257 -36.67 31.51 -77.21
C THR A 257 -37.21 31.97 -78.56
N LYS A 258 -38.46 32.44 -78.58
CA LYS A 258 -39.05 33.09 -79.75
C LYS A 258 -38.66 34.57 -79.87
N ASN A 259 -38.25 35.21 -78.77
CA ASN A 259 -37.83 36.62 -78.75
C ASN A 259 -36.31 36.73 -78.59
N LYS A 260 -35.63 37.26 -79.61
CA LYS A 260 -34.17 37.47 -79.60
C LYS A 260 -33.72 38.38 -78.46
N GLU A 261 -34.52 39.38 -78.09
CA GLU A 261 -34.20 40.34 -77.02
C GLU A 261 -34.03 39.66 -75.66
N SER A 262 -34.79 38.60 -75.39
CA SER A 262 -34.64 37.81 -74.15
C SER A 262 -33.24 37.21 -73.99
N ILE A 263 -32.57 36.84 -75.10
CA ILE A 263 -31.19 36.32 -75.04
C ILE A 263 -30.21 37.44 -74.68
N TYR A 264 -30.40 38.65 -75.23
CA TYR A 264 -29.55 39.79 -74.89
C TYR A 264 -29.70 40.19 -73.40
N LEU A 265 -30.92 40.24 -72.88
CA LEU A 265 -31.16 40.51 -71.46
C LEU A 265 -30.54 39.46 -70.53
N PHE A 266 -30.51 38.20 -70.96
CA PHE A 266 -29.80 37.14 -70.24
C PHE A 266 -28.29 37.32 -70.28
N LEU A 267 -27.72 37.74 -71.42
CA LEU A 267 -26.29 38.01 -71.54
C LEU A 267 -25.84 39.14 -70.62
N ASP A 268 -26.66 40.19 -70.44
CA ASP A 268 -26.35 41.32 -69.55
C ASP A 268 -26.18 40.87 -68.08
N GLU A 269 -27.03 39.96 -67.58
CA GLU A 269 -26.91 39.41 -66.20
C GLU A 269 -25.64 38.55 -65.99
N TYR A 270 -25.00 38.14 -67.07
CA TYR A 270 -23.77 37.33 -67.06
C TYR A 270 -22.55 38.09 -67.61
N GLN A 271 -22.68 39.38 -67.93
CA GLN A 271 -21.66 40.18 -68.63
C GLN A 271 -20.28 40.13 -67.96
N SER A 272 -20.23 40.21 -66.62
CA SER A 272 -18.98 40.19 -65.83
C SER A 272 -18.25 38.83 -65.85
N SER A 273 -18.96 37.77 -66.24
CA SER A 273 -18.47 36.40 -66.29
C SER A 273 -18.44 35.82 -67.71
N LEU A 274 -18.81 36.60 -68.72
CA LEU A 274 -18.99 36.11 -70.09
C LEU A 274 -17.64 35.82 -70.75
N LEU A 275 -17.45 34.60 -71.24
CA LEU A 275 -16.27 34.16 -71.98
C LEU A 275 -16.52 34.15 -73.50
N GLY A 276 -17.76 33.95 -73.93
CA GLY A 276 -18.17 34.04 -75.32
C GLY A 276 -19.63 33.65 -75.53
N ASN A 277 -20.22 34.08 -76.65
CA ASN A 277 -21.59 33.77 -77.00
C ASN A 277 -21.80 33.68 -78.52
N SER A 278 -22.80 32.91 -78.95
CA SER A 278 -23.36 32.93 -80.30
C SER A 278 -24.89 32.87 -80.25
N ILE A 279 -25.54 33.49 -81.24
CA ILE A 279 -26.99 33.46 -81.40
C ILE A 279 -27.31 33.03 -82.82
N GLU A 280 -28.01 31.91 -82.95
CA GLU A 280 -28.45 31.33 -84.22
C GLU A 280 -29.97 31.39 -84.31
N LYS A 281 -30.51 31.66 -85.50
CA LYS A 281 -31.95 31.60 -85.76
C LYS A 281 -32.25 30.33 -86.54
N ILE A 282 -33.21 29.54 -86.06
CA ILE A 282 -33.74 28.40 -86.79
C ILE A 282 -34.99 28.86 -87.52
N ASP A 283 -34.88 29.06 -88.83
CA ASP A 283 -35.95 29.63 -89.66
C ASP A 283 -37.17 28.72 -89.78
N THR A 284 -37.02 27.40 -89.64
CA THR A 284 -38.13 26.43 -89.73
C THR A 284 -39.11 26.53 -88.55
N GLU A 285 -38.67 27.03 -87.40
CA GLU A 285 -39.47 27.08 -86.16
C GLU A 285 -39.65 28.51 -85.62
N ASN A 286 -39.02 29.50 -86.25
CA ASN A 286 -38.92 30.89 -85.81
C ASN A 286 -38.46 31.01 -84.33
N ILE A 287 -37.44 30.23 -83.99
CA ILE A 287 -36.82 30.17 -82.65
C ILE A 287 -35.37 30.62 -82.77
N PHE A 288 -34.93 31.41 -81.79
CA PHE A 288 -33.54 31.78 -81.59
C PHE A 288 -32.90 30.86 -80.56
N ILE A 289 -31.69 30.38 -80.86
CA ILE A 289 -30.85 29.60 -79.97
C ILE A 289 -29.65 30.44 -79.56
N GLY A 290 -29.45 30.61 -78.25
CA GLY A 290 -28.26 31.22 -77.69
C GLY A 290 -27.32 30.15 -77.14
N ILE A 291 -26.05 30.17 -77.54
CA ILE A 291 -24.98 29.40 -76.91
C ILE A 291 -24.12 30.38 -76.13
N ILE A 292 -23.97 30.16 -74.83
CA ILE A 292 -23.36 31.12 -73.92
C ILE A 292 -22.35 30.39 -73.04
N ASN A 293 -21.11 30.87 -73.03
CA ASN A 293 -20.03 30.34 -72.21
C ASN A 293 -19.69 31.37 -71.14
N VAL A 294 -19.80 31.00 -69.87
CA VAL A 294 -19.56 31.89 -68.72
C VAL A 294 -18.63 31.23 -67.71
N LYS A 295 -17.86 32.03 -66.98
CA LYS A 295 -17.03 31.56 -65.87
C LYS A 295 -17.88 31.40 -64.61
N PRO A 296 -17.90 30.23 -63.95
CA PRO A 296 -18.61 30.06 -62.69
C PRO A 296 -18.05 30.97 -61.59
N ASN A 297 -18.94 31.65 -60.85
CA ASN A 297 -18.53 32.49 -59.72
C ASN A 297 -18.12 31.66 -58.49
#